data_AF-A0A6J5V6I0-F1
#
_entry.id   AF-A0A6J5V6I0-F1
#
_cell.length_a   1.000
_cell.length_b   1.000
_cell.length_c   1.000
_cell.angle_alpha   90.00
_cell.angle_beta   90.00
_cell.angle_gamma   90.00
#
_symmetry.space_group_name_H-M   'P 1'
#
loop_
_entity.id
_entity.type
_entity.pdbx_description
1 polymer ?
#
loop_
_entity_poly.entity_id
_entity_poly.type
_entity_poly.pdbx_seq_one_letter_code
_entity_poly.pdbx_strand_id
1 'polypeptide(L)'
;MEDSASPASPPPTKSRQDFGKLDYGCDHYRRRCKIRAPCCDQIFPCRHCHNEAASSLSNPKDRHELVRQDVKQVVCSVCNTEQQVAQLCSNCGVNMGEYYCDICKFYDDDISKQQFHCNECGICRVGGRDKFFHCQKCGSCYVVELRDNHLCVENSMKNHCPVCYEVSLSHLLQDSTRHGYYLEIVGC
;
A
#
# COMPACT_ATOMS: atom_id res chain seq x y z
N MET A 1 -6.60 -7.75 -61.42
CA MET A 1 -6.07 -6.96 -60.29
C MET A 1 -7.02 -7.23 -59.14
N GLU A 2 -6.73 -8.27 -58.38
CA GLU A 2 -7.55 -8.69 -57.23
C GLU A 2 -6.86 -8.17 -55.98
N ASP A 3 -7.42 -7.13 -55.39
CA ASP A 3 -7.01 -6.58 -54.10
C ASP A 3 -7.32 -7.58 -52.98
N SER A 4 -6.29 -8.28 -52.52
CA SER A 4 -6.36 -9.18 -51.37
C SER A 4 -6.33 -8.37 -50.08
N ALA A 5 -7.50 -8.08 -49.51
CA ALA A 5 -7.61 -7.54 -48.17
C ALA A 5 -7.22 -8.60 -47.13
N SER A 6 -6.20 -8.30 -46.33
CA SER A 6 -5.79 -9.13 -45.17
C SER A 6 -6.80 -8.98 -44.03
N PRO A 7 -7.13 -10.04 -43.28
CA PRO A 7 -8.08 -9.95 -42.18
C PRO A 7 -7.48 -9.20 -40.99
N ALA A 8 -8.20 -8.22 -40.46
CA ALA A 8 -7.86 -7.53 -39.23
C ALA A 8 -7.86 -8.51 -38.04
N SER A 9 -6.82 -8.43 -37.20
CA SER A 9 -6.72 -9.19 -35.95
C SER A 9 -7.88 -8.85 -35.00
N PRO A 10 -8.48 -9.85 -34.30
CA PRO A 10 -9.54 -9.58 -33.34
C PRO A 10 -9.05 -8.69 -32.19
N PRO A 11 -9.92 -7.85 -31.60
CA PRO A 11 -9.56 -7.02 -30.47
C PRO A 11 -9.12 -7.90 -29.28
N PRO A 12 -8.16 -7.46 -28.45
CA PRO A 12 -7.65 -8.25 -27.35
C PRO A 12 -8.79 -8.53 -26.37
N THR A 13 -9.22 -9.79 -26.28
CA THR A 13 -10.16 -10.27 -25.27
C THR A 13 -9.53 -10.04 -23.89
N LYS A 14 -10.13 -9.20 -23.04
CA LYS A 14 -9.68 -8.98 -21.66
C LYS A 14 -9.43 -10.35 -21.01
N SER A 15 -8.22 -10.56 -20.51
CA SER A 15 -7.87 -11.84 -19.90
C SER A 15 -8.77 -12.06 -18.68
N ARG A 16 -9.08 -13.32 -18.35
CA ARG A 16 -9.88 -13.68 -17.16
C ARG A 16 -9.29 -13.08 -15.87
N GLN A 17 -7.98 -12.84 -15.85
CA GLN A 17 -7.27 -12.26 -14.71
C GLN A 17 -7.55 -10.76 -14.53
N ASP A 18 -7.81 -10.05 -15.62
CA ASP A 18 -8.03 -8.60 -15.65
C ASP A 18 -9.48 -8.18 -15.36
N PHE A 19 -10.37 -9.14 -15.14
CA PHE A 19 -11.77 -8.83 -14.85
C PHE A 19 -11.89 -7.97 -13.58
N GLY A 20 -12.55 -6.83 -13.71
CA GLY A 20 -12.73 -5.89 -12.61
C GLY A 20 -11.54 -4.98 -12.31
N LYS A 21 -10.51 -4.96 -13.16
CA LYS A 21 -9.29 -4.19 -12.89
C LYS A 21 -9.59 -2.70 -12.73
N LEU A 22 -9.10 -2.12 -11.62
CA LEU A 22 -9.36 -0.74 -11.16
C LEU A 22 -10.80 -0.44 -10.73
N ASP A 23 -11.75 -1.37 -10.90
CA ASP A 23 -13.17 -1.17 -10.57
C ASP A 23 -13.48 -1.41 -9.08
N TYR A 24 -12.57 -2.06 -8.35
CA TYR A 24 -12.74 -2.42 -6.94
C TYR A 24 -11.68 -1.78 -6.04
N GLY A 25 -11.98 -1.71 -4.74
CA GLY A 25 -11.07 -1.22 -3.71
C GLY A 25 -11.72 -0.18 -2.82
N CYS A 26 -10.92 0.80 -2.40
CA CYS A 26 -11.35 1.97 -1.64
C CYS A 26 -10.51 3.19 -2.05
N ASP A 27 -10.68 4.31 -1.36
CA ASP A 27 -9.93 5.54 -1.65
C ASP A 27 -8.42 5.39 -1.38
N HIS A 28 -8.03 4.45 -0.53
CA HIS A 28 -6.62 4.15 -0.26
C HIS A 28 -5.95 3.37 -1.40
N TYR A 29 -6.57 2.27 -1.83
CA TYR A 29 -5.97 1.32 -2.77
C TYR A 29 -7.01 0.74 -3.72
N ARG A 30 -6.61 0.55 -4.98
CA ARG A 30 -7.43 -0.16 -5.97
C ARG A 30 -7.06 -1.63 -5.87
N ARG A 31 -8.01 -2.52 -5.57
CA ARG A 31 -7.71 -3.94 -5.39
C ARG A 31 -8.97 -4.78 -5.46
N ARG A 32 -8.84 -6.01 -5.94
CA ARG A 32 -9.97 -6.93 -6.16
C ARG A 32 -10.14 -7.93 -5.02
N CYS A 33 -9.71 -7.57 -3.81
CA CYS A 33 -9.94 -8.32 -2.58
C CYS A 33 -10.16 -7.43 -1.34
N LYS A 34 -10.79 -7.99 -0.32
CA LYS A 34 -10.93 -7.46 1.05
C LYS A 34 -10.08 -8.31 2.00
N ILE A 35 -9.65 -7.74 3.13
CA ILE A 35 -8.89 -8.47 4.15
C ILE A 35 -9.80 -8.92 5.26
N ARG A 36 -9.55 -10.11 5.82
CA ARG A 36 -10.08 -10.50 7.13
C ARG A 36 -9.09 -10.05 8.21
N ALA A 37 -9.53 -9.14 9.07
CA ALA A 37 -8.71 -8.56 10.12
C ALA A 37 -8.46 -9.59 11.23
N PRO A 38 -7.23 -10.05 11.47
CA PRO A 38 -6.97 -11.11 12.47
C PRO A 38 -7.22 -10.66 13.91
N CYS A 39 -7.21 -9.35 14.18
CA CYS A 39 -7.44 -8.76 15.49
C CYS A 39 -8.91 -8.80 15.95
N CYS A 40 -9.86 -8.76 15.02
CA CYS A 40 -11.29 -8.62 15.33
C CYS A 40 -12.22 -9.47 14.44
N ASP A 41 -11.65 -10.26 13.54
CA ASP A 41 -12.32 -11.16 12.59
C ASP A 41 -13.27 -10.47 11.59
N GLN A 42 -13.22 -9.14 11.50
CA GLN A 42 -14.05 -8.34 10.60
C GLN A 42 -13.41 -8.19 9.22
N ILE A 43 -14.24 -7.96 8.19
CA ILE A 43 -13.80 -7.83 6.80
C ILE A 43 -13.71 -6.36 6.40
N PHE A 44 -12.54 -5.94 5.91
CA PHE A 44 -12.31 -4.55 5.50
C PHE A 44 -11.73 -4.40 4.09
N PRO A 45 -12.06 -3.31 3.37
CA PRO A 45 -11.50 -2.99 2.08
C PRO A 45 -9.99 -2.76 2.08
N CYS A 46 -9.34 -2.42 3.22
CA CYS A 46 -7.88 -2.38 3.40
C CYS A 46 -7.52 -2.17 4.90
N ARG A 47 -6.23 -2.14 5.23
CA ARG A 47 -5.73 -1.83 6.59
C ARG A 47 -6.14 -0.43 7.07
N HIS A 48 -6.07 0.57 6.19
CA HIS A 48 -6.43 1.95 6.56
C HIS A 48 -7.91 2.07 6.90
N CYS A 49 -8.80 1.52 6.06
CA CYS A 49 -10.23 1.45 6.36
C CYS A 49 -10.53 0.71 7.68
N HIS A 50 -9.77 -0.36 7.99
CA HIS A 50 -9.87 -1.01 9.29
C HIS A 50 -9.47 -0.05 10.43
N ASN A 51 -8.28 0.55 10.35
CA ASN A 51 -7.74 1.38 11.42
C ASN A 51 -8.59 2.63 11.65
N GLU A 52 -9.15 3.24 10.61
CA GLU A 52 -10.10 4.35 10.71
C GLU A 52 -11.34 3.94 11.52
N ALA A 53 -11.97 2.81 11.15
CA ALA A 53 -13.13 2.28 11.84
C ALA A 53 -12.79 1.91 13.30
N ALA A 54 -11.68 1.23 13.52
CA ALA A 54 -11.24 0.79 14.85
C ALA A 54 -10.83 1.96 15.76
N SER A 55 -10.26 3.04 15.20
CA SER A 55 -9.90 4.24 15.96
C SER A 55 -11.13 5.04 16.44
N SER A 56 -12.22 4.94 15.69
CA SER A 56 -13.48 5.66 15.93
C SER A 56 -14.42 4.90 16.88
N LEU A 57 -13.99 3.76 17.44
CA LEU A 57 -14.77 3.01 18.42
C LEU A 57 -15.00 3.84 19.70
N SER A 58 -16.23 3.75 20.21
CA SER A 58 -16.70 4.52 21.37
C SER A 58 -15.97 4.14 22.65
N ASN A 59 -15.67 2.85 22.83
CA ASN A 59 -14.86 2.35 23.92
C ASN A 59 -13.36 2.42 23.55
N PRO A 60 -12.55 3.26 24.23
CA PRO A 60 -11.13 3.39 23.94
C PRO A 60 -10.34 2.09 24.07
N LYS A 61 -10.81 1.15 24.92
CA LYS A 61 -10.15 -0.15 25.11
C LYS A 61 -10.29 -1.09 23.91
N ASP A 62 -11.28 -0.84 23.06
CA ASP A 62 -11.52 -1.63 21.86
C ASP A 62 -10.80 -1.05 20.64
N ARG A 63 -10.18 0.13 20.76
CA ARG A 63 -9.38 0.73 19.69
C ARG A 63 -8.12 -0.07 19.47
N HIS A 64 -7.84 -0.38 18.21
CA HIS A 64 -6.69 -1.18 17.85
C HIS A 64 -6.28 -0.91 16.39
N GLU A 65 -5.06 -1.28 16.05
CA GLU A 65 -4.58 -1.30 14.67
C GLU A 65 -4.40 -2.71 14.17
N LEU A 66 -4.65 -2.90 12.87
CA LEU A 66 -4.36 -4.14 12.19
C LEU A 66 -2.86 -4.26 11.90
N VAL A 67 -2.24 -5.33 12.38
CA VAL A 67 -0.86 -5.70 12.01
C VAL A 67 -0.89 -6.38 10.64
N ARG A 68 -0.30 -5.71 9.63
CA ARG A 68 -0.42 -6.12 8.21
C ARG A 68 0.11 -7.53 7.91
N GLN A 69 1.16 -7.94 8.64
CA GLN A 69 1.83 -9.24 8.45
C GLN A 69 0.98 -10.41 8.97
N ASP A 70 0.05 -10.16 9.89
CA ASP A 70 -0.77 -11.19 10.52
C ASP A 70 -1.99 -11.56 9.68
N VAL A 71 -2.26 -10.83 8.60
CA VAL A 71 -3.37 -11.14 7.68
C VAL A 71 -3.09 -12.45 6.97
N LYS A 72 -3.95 -13.45 7.22
CA LYS A 72 -3.86 -14.78 6.58
C LYS A 72 -4.94 -15.01 5.54
N GLN A 73 -6.07 -14.33 5.65
CA GLN A 73 -7.24 -14.55 4.79
C GLN A 73 -7.68 -13.27 4.08
N VAL A 74 -8.13 -13.45 2.84
CA VAL A 74 -8.72 -12.43 1.98
C VAL A 74 -10.01 -12.94 1.37
N VAL A 75 -10.90 -12.02 1.03
CA VAL A 75 -12.16 -12.29 0.35
C VAL A 75 -12.12 -11.64 -1.02
N CYS A 76 -12.29 -12.42 -2.09
CA CYS A 76 -12.31 -11.90 -3.46
C CYS A 76 -13.49 -10.94 -3.65
N SER A 77 -13.24 -9.73 -4.14
CA SER A 77 -14.30 -8.73 -4.38
C SER A 77 -15.17 -9.05 -5.59
N VAL A 78 -14.73 -9.97 -6.46
CA VAL A 78 -15.43 -10.36 -7.69
C VAL A 78 -16.41 -11.50 -7.43
N CYS A 79 -15.98 -12.56 -6.75
CA CYS A 79 -16.79 -13.77 -6.56
C CYS A 79 -17.10 -14.09 -5.09
N ASN A 80 -16.65 -13.27 -4.14
CA ASN A 80 -16.83 -13.44 -2.69
C ASN A 80 -16.19 -14.71 -2.10
N THR A 81 -15.32 -15.40 -2.82
CA THR A 81 -14.55 -16.51 -2.26
C THR A 81 -13.59 -16.01 -1.18
N GLU A 82 -13.72 -16.56 0.02
CA GLU A 82 -12.76 -16.43 1.09
C GLU A 82 -11.64 -17.48 0.93
N GLN A 83 -10.39 -17.04 1.04
CA GLN A 83 -9.22 -17.87 0.78
C GLN A 83 -8.00 -17.41 1.58
N GLN A 84 -6.96 -18.24 1.60
CA GLN A 84 -5.63 -17.80 2.06
C GLN A 84 -5.09 -16.69 1.16
N VAL A 85 -4.26 -15.83 1.75
CA VAL A 85 -3.56 -14.77 1.02
C VAL A 85 -2.79 -15.38 -0.16
N ALA A 86 -3.17 -14.92 -1.35
CA ALA A 86 -2.53 -15.22 -2.63
C ALA A 86 -2.82 -14.06 -3.57
N GLN A 87 -2.05 -13.92 -4.66
CA GLN A 87 -2.33 -12.91 -5.68
C GLN A 87 -3.57 -13.24 -6.51
N LEU A 88 -3.78 -14.52 -6.84
CA LEU A 88 -4.90 -14.96 -7.67
C LEU A 88 -6.05 -15.48 -6.81
N CYS A 89 -7.28 -15.21 -7.23
CA CYS A 89 -8.43 -15.85 -6.61
C CYS A 89 -8.46 -17.33 -6.97
N SER A 90 -8.59 -18.21 -5.96
CA SER A 90 -8.59 -19.66 -6.14
C SER A 90 -9.84 -20.19 -6.86
N ASN A 91 -10.92 -19.43 -6.86
CA ASN A 91 -12.19 -19.82 -7.48
C ASN A 91 -12.37 -19.22 -8.89
N CYS A 92 -12.35 -17.89 -9.02
CA CYS A 92 -12.63 -17.26 -10.31
C CYS A 92 -11.40 -16.97 -11.17
N GLY A 93 -10.19 -17.06 -10.59
CA GLY A 93 -8.92 -16.86 -11.28
C GLY A 93 -8.53 -15.41 -11.54
N VAL A 94 -9.28 -14.42 -11.02
CA VAL A 94 -8.90 -13.00 -11.16
C VAL A 94 -7.59 -12.74 -10.43
N ASN A 95 -6.72 -11.91 -11.01
CA ASN A 95 -5.62 -11.31 -10.27
C ASN A 95 -6.24 -10.35 -9.24
N MET A 96 -5.84 -10.34 -7.96
CA MET A 96 -6.44 -9.48 -6.94
C MET A 96 -5.69 -8.16 -6.71
N GLY A 97 -4.51 -8.00 -7.33
CA GLY A 97 -3.71 -6.79 -7.31
C GLY A 97 -2.56 -6.90 -8.31
N GLU A 98 -2.44 -5.93 -9.22
CA GLU A 98 -1.34 -5.88 -10.20
C GLU A 98 0.03 -5.85 -9.51
N TYR A 99 0.17 -5.01 -8.49
CA TYR A 99 1.23 -5.12 -7.50
C TYR A 99 0.74 -5.96 -6.32
N TYR A 100 1.47 -7.03 -6.03
CA TYR A 100 1.25 -7.88 -4.87
C TYR A 100 2.54 -8.04 -4.07
N CYS A 101 2.45 -7.85 -2.76
CA CYS A 101 3.55 -8.15 -1.84
C CYS A 101 3.08 -9.15 -0.78
N ASP A 102 3.59 -10.37 -0.87
CA ASP A 102 3.26 -11.42 0.10
C ASP A 102 3.77 -11.10 1.52
N ILE A 103 4.92 -10.44 1.65
CA ILE A 103 5.48 -10.09 2.97
C ILE A 103 4.58 -9.08 3.69
N CYS A 104 4.08 -8.07 2.97
CA CYS A 104 3.22 -7.04 3.54
C CYS A 104 1.72 -7.35 3.44
N LYS A 105 1.34 -8.46 2.80
CA LYS A 105 -0.04 -8.82 2.46
C LYS A 105 -0.77 -7.66 1.75
N PHE A 106 -0.05 -7.02 0.83
CA PHE A 106 -0.46 -5.77 0.16
C PHE A 106 -0.81 -6.00 -1.31
N TYR A 107 -1.85 -5.33 -1.77
CA TYR A 107 -2.43 -5.44 -3.10
C TYR A 107 -2.78 -4.05 -3.61
N ASP A 108 -2.34 -3.69 -4.82
CA ASP A 108 -2.76 -2.47 -5.51
C ASP A 108 -2.76 -2.69 -7.02
N ASP A 109 -3.83 -2.31 -7.69
CA ASP A 109 -3.98 -2.33 -9.14
C ASP A 109 -3.34 -1.11 -9.80
N ASP A 110 -3.23 -0.02 -9.04
CA ASP A 110 -2.63 1.21 -9.52
C ASP A 110 -1.10 1.14 -9.45
N ILE A 111 -0.49 0.53 -10.47
CA ILE A 111 0.96 0.41 -10.60
C ILE A 111 1.65 1.74 -10.96
N SER A 112 0.91 2.81 -11.27
CA SER A 112 1.49 4.11 -11.58
C SER A 112 2.27 4.70 -10.40
N LYS A 113 1.91 4.29 -9.18
CA LYS A 113 2.61 4.62 -7.93
C LYS A 113 3.99 3.97 -7.82
N GLN A 114 4.33 3.01 -8.68
CA GLN A 114 5.63 2.32 -8.72
C GLN A 114 6.02 1.77 -7.35
N GLN A 115 5.12 0.95 -6.78
CA GLN A 115 5.32 0.34 -5.48
C GLN A 115 6.51 -0.62 -5.50
N PHE A 116 7.24 -0.70 -4.39
CA PHE A 116 8.30 -1.68 -4.21
C PHE A 116 8.47 -2.05 -2.74
N HIS A 117 8.84 -3.29 -2.46
CA HIS A 117 9.15 -3.74 -1.10
C HIS A 117 10.61 -3.48 -0.73
N CYS A 118 10.88 -2.75 0.35
CA CYS A 118 12.24 -2.69 0.91
C CYS A 118 12.40 -3.79 1.96
N ASN A 119 13.21 -4.80 1.68
CA ASN A 119 13.46 -5.92 2.59
C ASN A 119 14.03 -5.46 3.94
N GLU A 120 14.92 -4.47 3.93
CA GLU A 120 15.57 -3.96 5.13
C GLU A 120 14.64 -3.14 6.02
N CYS A 121 13.65 -2.44 5.42
CA CYS A 121 12.59 -1.79 6.20
C CYS A 121 11.42 -2.74 6.54
N GLY A 122 11.30 -3.88 5.85
CA GLY A 122 10.17 -4.80 5.97
C GLY A 122 8.82 -4.23 5.50
N ILE A 123 8.82 -3.16 4.68
CA ILE A 123 7.60 -2.48 4.22
C ILE A 123 7.66 -2.10 2.74
N CYS A 124 6.48 -2.01 2.12
CA CYS A 124 6.33 -1.43 0.79
C CYS A 124 6.44 0.09 0.84
N ARG A 125 7.11 0.66 -0.17
CA ARG A 125 7.24 2.09 -0.47
C ARG A 125 6.68 2.36 -1.86
N VAL A 126 6.54 3.63 -2.21
CA VAL A 126 6.04 4.10 -3.52
C VAL A 126 7.05 5.05 -4.15
N GLY A 127 7.04 5.18 -5.48
CA GLY A 127 7.89 6.10 -6.24
C GLY A 127 9.00 5.45 -7.07
N GLY A 128 9.09 4.12 -7.10
CA GLY A 128 10.06 3.36 -7.89
C GLY A 128 11.32 3.01 -7.13
N ARG A 129 11.75 1.74 -7.17
CA ARG A 129 12.92 1.25 -6.42
C ARG A 129 14.21 1.99 -6.78
N ASP A 130 14.38 2.32 -8.05
CA ASP A 130 15.53 3.01 -8.63
C ASP A 130 15.72 4.43 -8.07
N LYS A 131 14.64 5.05 -7.59
CA LYS A 131 14.68 6.40 -7.00
C LYS A 131 14.94 6.43 -5.51
N PHE A 132 15.06 5.26 -4.86
CA PHE A 132 15.29 5.16 -3.42
C PHE A 132 16.54 4.36 -3.10
N PHE A 133 17.17 4.69 -1.99
CA PHE A 133 18.19 3.87 -1.36
C PHE A 133 17.84 3.69 0.12
N HIS A 134 18.26 2.56 0.70
CA HIS A 134 18.17 2.36 2.14
C HIS A 134 19.48 2.80 2.78
N CYS A 135 19.39 3.70 3.75
CA CYS A 135 20.53 4.10 4.57
C CYS A 135 20.63 3.15 5.77
N GLN A 136 21.65 2.29 5.79
CA GLN A 136 21.85 1.31 6.88
C GLN A 136 21.99 1.97 8.25
N LYS A 137 22.68 3.11 8.31
CA LYS A 137 22.91 3.84 9.56
C LYS A 137 21.61 4.44 10.12
N CYS A 138 20.75 4.97 9.27
CA CYS A 138 19.44 5.48 9.71
C CYS A 138 18.39 4.38 9.87
N GLY A 139 18.56 3.24 9.20
CA GLY A 139 17.56 2.17 9.10
C GLY A 139 16.32 2.60 8.30
N SER A 140 16.49 3.46 7.29
CA SER A 140 15.37 4.08 6.56
C SER A 140 15.65 4.28 5.07
N CYS A 141 14.60 4.24 4.26
CA CYS A 141 14.67 4.56 2.83
C CYS A 141 14.53 6.05 2.59
N TYR A 142 15.41 6.60 1.76
CA TYR A 142 15.39 7.98 1.28
C TYR A 142 15.47 8.01 -0.24
N VAL A 143 15.06 9.13 -0.85
CA VAL A 143 15.27 9.35 -2.27
C VAL A 143 16.77 9.42 -2.58
N VAL A 144 17.21 8.94 -3.74
CA VAL A 144 18.64 8.83 -4.11
C VAL A 144 19.39 10.17 -4.07
N GLU A 145 18.70 11.28 -4.29
CA GLU A 145 19.23 12.64 -4.20
C GLU A 145 19.79 12.98 -2.80
N LEU A 146 19.31 12.28 -1.77
CA LEU A 146 19.73 12.48 -0.38
C LEU A 146 20.90 11.59 0.04
N ARG A 147 21.47 10.76 -0.84
CA ARG A 147 22.47 9.73 -0.49
C ARG A 147 23.63 10.25 0.36
N ASP A 148 24.08 11.47 0.08
CA ASP A 148 25.21 12.09 0.77
C ASP A 148 24.85 13.41 1.47
N ASN A 149 23.57 13.82 1.42
CA ASN A 149 23.11 15.14 1.87
C ASN A 149 22.09 15.08 3.02
N HIS A 150 21.55 13.90 3.38
CA HIS A 150 20.67 13.81 4.53
C HIS A 150 21.44 13.88 5.86
N LEU A 151 20.84 14.53 6.86
CA LEU A 151 21.33 14.49 8.22
C LEU A 151 21.21 13.06 8.77
N CYS A 152 22.32 12.32 8.67
CA CYS A 152 22.34 10.90 8.99
C CYS A 152 22.45 10.68 10.51
N VAL A 153 21.29 10.64 11.17
CA VAL A 153 21.16 10.31 12.59
C VAL A 153 20.86 8.82 12.74
N GLU A 154 21.66 8.14 13.55
CA GLU A 154 21.50 6.71 13.82
C GLU A 154 20.14 6.44 14.46
N ASN A 155 19.41 5.44 13.95
CA ASN A 155 18.12 5.04 14.49
C ASN A 155 17.11 6.20 14.65
N SER A 156 17.18 7.23 13.80
CA SER A 156 16.30 8.41 13.86
C SER A 156 14.80 8.08 13.85
N MET A 157 14.44 6.89 13.36
CA MET A 157 13.06 6.38 13.30
C MET A 157 12.72 5.34 14.39
N LYS A 158 13.66 4.97 15.27
CA LYS A 158 13.46 4.01 16.37
C LYS A 158 13.55 4.64 17.76
N ASN A 159 14.00 5.89 17.87
CA ASN A 159 14.08 6.59 19.14
C ASN A 159 12.69 7.15 19.51
N HIS A 160 12.09 6.58 20.55
CA HIS A 160 10.88 7.11 21.16
C HIS A 160 11.26 8.41 21.88
N CYS A 161 10.75 9.54 21.40
CA CYS A 161 10.81 10.80 22.13
C CYS A 161 10.10 10.61 23.48
N PRO A 162 10.82 10.69 24.63
CA PRO A 162 10.23 10.43 25.95
C PRO A 162 9.22 11.51 26.38
N VAL A 163 9.11 12.60 25.60
CA VAL A 163 8.14 13.69 25.81
C VAL A 163 6.87 13.49 24.98
N CYS A 164 6.98 12.89 23.80
CA CYS A 164 5.92 12.95 22.79
C CYS A 164 5.30 11.61 22.40
N TYR A 165 5.93 10.46 22.73
CA TYR A 165 5.42 9.09 22.42
C TYR A 165 4.98 8.83 20.96
N GLU A 166 5.11 9.80 20.07
CA GLU A 166 4.91 9.68 18.64
C GLU A 166 6.26 9.47 17.95
N VAL A 167 6.23 8.63 16.91
CA VAL A 167 7.35 8.45 15.99
C VAL A 167 7.69 9.84 15.45
N SER A 168 8.91 10.30 15.71
CA SER A 168 9.39 11.59 15.24
C SER A 168 9.41 11.60 13.71
N LEU A 169 8.35 12.14 13.10
CA LEU A 169 8.32 12.65 11.72
C LEU A 169 9.19 13.91 11.57
N SER A 170 10.27 14.03 12.34
CA SER A 170 11.25 15.09 12.16
C SER A 170 12.21 14.64 11.07
N HIS A 171 11.90 15.03 9.82
CA HIS A 171 12.83 15.50 8.78
C HIS A 171 12.12 15.74 7.42
N LEU A 172 10.80 15.97 7.40
CA LEU A 172 10.11 16.54 6.22
C LEU A 172 9.93 18.07 6.28
N LEU A 173 10.49 18.76 7.27
CA LEU A 173 10.31 20.21 7.44
C LEU A 173 11.59 21.04 7.35
N GLN A 174 12.62 20.59 6.63
CA GLN A 174 13.75 21.47 6.31
C GLN A 174 14.26 21.19 4.89
N ASP A 175 13.47 21.53 3.86
CA ASP A 175 13.80 22.70 3.03
C ASP A 175 12.64 23.02 2.04
N SER A 176 11.82 24.00 2.40
CA SER A 176 10.89 24.66 1.48
C SER A 176 10.60 26.05 2.05
N THR A 177 11.65 26.86 2.16
CA THR A 177 11.44 28.28 2.40
C THR A 177 11.02 28.94 1.10
N ARG A 178 9.74 29.35 1.04
CA ARG A 178 9.03 30.14 -0.01
C ARG A 178 8.33 29.34 -1.10
N HIS A 179 7.06 28.98 -0.88
CA HIS A 179 5.87 29.72 -1.37
C HIS A 179 4.62 29.07 -0.77
N GLY A 180 3.79 29.88 -0.12
CA GLY A 180 2.66 29.40 0.66
C GLY A 180 1.50 28.89 -0.19
N TYR A 181 0.95 27.75 0.21
CA TYR A 181 -0.49 27.48 0.20
C TYR A 181 -0.80 26.69 1.47
N TYR A 182 -1.54 27.34 2.35
CA TYR A 182 -2.07 26.85 3.62
C TYR A 182 -2.91 25.58 3.39
N LEU A 183 -2.55 24.47 4.03
CA LEU A 183 -3.47 23.38 4.35
C LEU A 183 -4.00 23.66 5.76
N GLU A 184 -5.32 23.64 5.87
CA GLU A 184 -6.05 23.83 7.11
C GLU A 184 -5.55 22.87 8.20
N ILE A 185 -5.30 23.50 9.34
CA ILE A 185 -5.03 22.88 10.63
C ILE A 185 -6.26 22.05 10.99
N VAL A 186 -6.14 20.72 10.94
CA VAL A 186 -6.94 19.85 11.81
C VAL A 186 -6.07 19.57 13.02
N GLY A 187 -6.32 20.33 14.09
CA GLY A 187 -5.80 20.07 15.42
C GLY A 187 -6.65 19.03 16.14
N CYS A 188 -6.03 18.39 17.13
CA CYS A 188 -6.57 17.36 18.03
C CYS A 188 -7.04 16.06 17.37
#